data_AF-A0A6G1PR32-F1
#
_entry.id   AF-A0A6G1PR32-F1
#
_cell.length_a   1.000
_cell.length_b   1.000
_cell.length_c   1.000
_cell.angle_alpha   90.00
_cell.angle_beta   90.00
_cell.angle_gamma   90.00
#
_symmetry.space_group_name_H-M   'P 1'
#
loop_
_entity.id
_entity.type
_entity.pdbx_description
1 polymer ?
#
loop_
_entity_poly.entity_id
_entity_poly.type
_entity_poly.pdbx_seq_one_letter_code
_entity_poly.pdbx_strand_id
1 'polypeptide(L)'
;MKNLIFVSLFLPLVIRINAIEGKYQFGDIVAFQHEKKCSCKSALFKHYAIYVGDESIEGKAPDQDIFHRTGPFRPVSGCVFGKLSEEGPNFKDNFLDGAEGFTAGDHGTILGRIRDMRKNCKRYNVFTNNCEHLVTVVRYGKKLSVQHGTIAGMFWNLFHFIRGTDKQIIKIRPDYEDVSCQRLCRRRAIRKLN
;
A
#
# COMPACT_ATOMS: atom_id res chain seq x y z
N MET A 1 -48.35 -28.24 -30.74
CA MET A 1 -48.23 -28.53 -29.28
C MET A 1 -46.74 -28.56 -28.97
N LYS A 2 -46.16 -27.41 -28.58
CA LYS A 2 -45.58 -27.17 -27.25
C LYS A 2 -44.71 -28.35 -26.76
N ASN A 3 -43.39 -28.17 -26.78
CA ASN A 3 -42.54 -28.32 -25.59
C ASN A 3 -41.14 -27.73 -25.88
N LEU A 4 -40.98 -26.48 -25.45
CA LEU A 4 -39.70 -25.83 -25.17
C LEU A 4 -39.20 -26.35 -23.82
N ILE A 5 -37.96 -26.84 -23.72
CA ILE A 5 -37.16 -26.69 -22.50
C ILE A 5 -35.73 -26.34 -22.91
N PHE A 6 -35.41 -25.07 -22.69
CA PHE A 6 -34.08 -24.47 -22.64
C PHE A 6 -33.19 -25.20 -21.61
N VAL A 7 -32.02 -25.71 -22.01
CA VAL A 7 -30.94 -26.02 -21.06
C VAL A 7 -29.94 -24.87 -21.08
N SER A 8 -30.39 -23.78 -20.45
CA SER A 8 -29.69 -23.10 -19.36
C SER A 8 -28.15 -23.00 -19.45
N LEU A 9 -27.73 -21.89 -20.02
CA LEU A 9 -26.37 -21.38 -20.14
C LEU A 9 -25.95 -20.77 -18.79
N PHE A 10 -25.30 -21.53 -17.90
CA PHE A 10 -24.75 -21.00 -16.64
C PHE A 10 -23.42 -21.65 -16.26
N LEU A 11 -22.35 -21.23 -16.91
CA LEU A 11 -21.16 -20.81 -16.15
C LEU A 11 -21.17 -19.29 -16.16
N PRO A 12 -21.81 -18.61 -15.18
CA PRO A 12 -21.33 -17.28 -14.85
C PRO A 12 -19.95 -17.52 -14.26
N LEU A 13 -18.93 -17.32 -15.11
CA LEU A 13 -17.62 -16.84 -14.70
C LEU A 13 -17.89 -15.77 -13.64
N VAL A 14 -17.74 -16.13 -12.36
CA VAL A 14 -17.94 -15.24 -11.23
C VAL A 14 -16.76 -14.27 -11.22
N ILE A 15 -16.73 -13.36 -12.18
CA ILE A 15 -16.03 -12.10 -12.00
C ILE A 15 -16.93 -11.33 -11.05
N ARG A 16 -16.56 -11.28 -9.76
CA ARG A 16 -17.21 -10.42 -8.78
C ARG A 16 -16.83 -8.97 -9.09
N ILE A 17 -17.56 -8.47 -10.09
CA ILE A 17 -18.01 -7.11 -10.45
C ILE A 17 -18.31 -6.11 -9.31
N ASN A 18 -17.68 -6.18 -8.14
CA ASN A 18 -18.03 -5.32 -7.01
C ASN A 18 -17.35 -3.94 -7.12
N ALA A 19 -18.15 -2.99 -7.62
CA ALA A 19 -17.84 -1.61 -7.98
C ALA A 19 -17.25 -0.70 -6.86
N ILE A 20 -16.03 -1.03 -6.39
CA ILE A 20 -14.96 -0.12 -5.94
C ILE A 20 -13.71 -0.30 -6.88
N GLU A 21 -13.95 -0.83 -8.07
CA GLU A 21 -13.21 -1.97 -8.65
C GLU A 21 -12.02 -1.64 -9.57
N GLY A 22 -11.64 -0.38 -9.68
CA GLY A 22 -10.55 0.04 -10.57
C GLY A 22 -9.27 0.49 -9.86
N LYS A 23 -9.35 0.86 -8.58
CA LYS A 23 -8.26 1.61 -7.93
C LYS A 23 -7.16 0.70 -7.38
N TYR A 24 -7.53 -0.46 -6.84
CA TYR A 24 -6.61 -1.37 -6.17
C TYR A 24 -6.89 -2.82 -6.56
N GLN A 25 -5.83 -3.61 -6.64
CA GLN A 25 -5.89 -5.05 -6.81
C GLN A 25 -5.35 -5.75 -5.56
N PHE A 26 -5.77 -6.99 -5.32
CA PHE A 26 -5.25 -7.79 -4.22
C PHE A 26 -3.71 -7.80 -4.27
N GLY A 27 -3.09 -7.53 -3.12
CA GLY A 27 -1.63 -7.50 -2.98
C GLY A 27 -0.98 -6.15 -3.31
N ASP A 28 -1.74 -5.16 -3.80
CA ASP A 28 -1.21 -3.80 -3.97
C ASP A 28 -0.78 -3.20 -2.63
N ILE A 29 0.36 -2.51 -2.65
CA ILE A 29 0.80 -1.66 -1.54
C ILE A 29 -0.01 -0.37 -1.61
N VAL A 30 -0.71 -0.06 -0.53
CA VAL A 30 -1.45 1.17 -0.34
C VAL A 30 -0.68 2.04 0.64
N ALA A 31 -0.34 3.25 0.22
CA ALA A 31 0.29 4.25 1.07
C ALA A 31 -0.75 5.28 1.54
N PHE A 32 -0.65 5.65 2.81
CA PHE A 32 -1.43 6.70 3.44
C PHE A 32 -0.49 7.87 3.71
N GLN A 33 -0.77 8.98 3.03
CA GLN A 33 -0.08 10.24 3.29
C GLN A 33 -0.90 11.04 4.30
N HIS A 34 -0.26 11.40 5.42
CA HIS A 34 -0.79 12.44 6.30
C HIS A 34 -0.56 13.81 5.65
N GLU A 35 -1.30 14.13 4.59
CA GLU A 35 -1.25 15.46 3.99
C GLU A 35 -1.97 16.46 4.90
N LYS A 36 -1.36 17.63 5.12
CA LYS A 36 -2.12 18.84 5.43
C LYS A 36 -2.73 19.31 4.11
N LYS A 37 -4.06 19.49 4.09
CA LYS A 37 -4.96 19.82 2.96
C LYS A 37 -4.50 20.92 1.96
N CYS A 38 -3.39 21.64 2.23
CA CYS A 38 -2.80 22.68 1.37
C CYS A 38 -1.31 22.95 1.68
N SER A 39 -0.47 21.93 1.88
CA SER A 39 0.97 22.12 1.86
C SER A 39 1.58 21.21 0.80
N CYS A 40 2.11 21.76 -0.29
CA CYS A 40 2.96 21.05 -1.28
C CYS A 40 4.31 20.64 -0.63
N LYS A 41 4.25 20.21 0.63
CA LYS A 41 5.37 19.78 1.46
C LYS A 41 5.26 18.26 1.51
N SER A 42 6.35 17.59 1.17
CA SER A 42 6.45 16.14 1.28
C SER A 42 6.03 15.68 2.68
N ALA A 43 5.28 14.57 2.75
CA ALA A 43 4.93 13.97 4.03
C ALA A 43 6.20 13.63 4.83
N LEU A 44 6.12 13.70 6.16
CA LEU A 44 7.24 13.32 7.04
C LEU A 44 7.56 11.82 6.91
N PHE A 45 6.52 10.99 6.92
CA PHE A 45 6.54 9.55 6.71
C PHE A 45 5.23 9.10 6.09
N LYS A 46 5.20 7.90 5.53
CA LYS A 46 3.98 7.24 5.04
C LYS A 46 3.64 6.07 5.95
N HIS A 47 2.34 5.86 6.18
CA HIS A 47 1.85 4.57 6.66
C HIS A 47 1.55 3.67 5.46
N TYR A 48 1.71 2.36 5.62
CA TYR A 48 1.55 1.40 4.51
C TYR A 48 0.67 0.22 4.92
N ALA A 49 -0.10 -0.26 3.94
CA ALA A 49 -0.91 -1.48 4.02
C ALA A 49 -0.82 -2.30 2.74
N ILE A 50 -1.23 -3.56 2.80
CA ILE A 50 -1.55 -4.39 1.65
C ILE A 50 -3.05 -4.37 1.44
N TYR A 51 -3.51 -4.07 0.23
CA TYR A 51 -4.92 -4.22 -0.12
C TYR A 51 -5.27 -5.71 -0.23
N VAL A 52 -6.27 -6.13 0.52
CA VAL A 52 -6.78 -7.52 0.51
C VAL A 52 -8.21 -7.63 0.01
N GLY A 53 -8.92 -6.50 -0.15
CA GLY A 53 -10.30 -6.48 -0.66
C GLY A 53 -11.23 -7.45 0.05
N ASP A 54 -12.04 -8.16 -0.73
CA ASP A 54 -13.04 -9.12 -0.24
C ASP A 54 -12.47 -10.52 0.06
N GLU A 55 -11.14 -10.70 0.02
CA GLU A 55 -10.52 -12.00 0.24
C GLU A 55 -10.90 -12.62 1.59
N SER A 56 -11.20 -13.91 1.56
CA SER A 56 -11.51 -14.68 2.77
C SER A 56 -10.21 -15.10 3.45
N ILE A 57 -9.82 -14.34 4.46
CA ILE A 57 -8.61 -14.60 5.25
C ILE A 57 -9.02 -14.80 6.71
N GLU A 58 -8.47 -15.83 7.35
CA GLU A 58 -8.76 -16.14 8.75
C GLU A 58 -8.56 -14.91 9.65
N GLY A 59 -9.57 -14.60 10.45
CA GLY A 59 -9.60 -13.48 11.38
C GLY A 59 -9.68 -12.09 10.74
N LYS A 60 -10.07 -11.99 9.46
CA LYS A 60 -10.47 -10.75 8.78
C LYS A 60 -11.99 -10.61 8.87
N ALA A 61 -12.48 -9.46 9.32
CA ALA A 61 -13.91 -9.17 9.29
C ALA A 61 -14.39 -8.86 7.86
N PRO A 62 -15.68 -9.05 7.53
CA PRO A 62 -16.20 -8.85 6.17
C PRO A 62 -15.99 -7.45 5.60
N ASP A 63 -15.96 -6.42 6.46
CA ASP A 63 -15.85 -5.01 6.09
C ASP A 63 -14.40 -4.47 6.12
N GLN A 64 -13.43 -5.33 6.40
CA GLN A 64 -12.00 -5.00 6.37
C GLN A 64 -11.43 -5.33 5.00
N ASP A 65 -10.59 -4.45 4.46
CA ASP A 65 -10.08 -4.54 3.07
C ASP A 65 -8.56 -4.30 2.98
N ILE A 66 -7.89 -4.06 4.11
CA ILE A 66 -6.44 -3.86 4.18
C ILE A 66 -5.79 -4.71 5.28
N PHE A 67 -4.56 -5.15 5.04
CA PHE A 67 -3.68 -5.77 6.03
C PHE A 67 -2.50 -4.85 6.31
N HIS A 68 -2.32 -4.45 7.57
CA HIS A 68 -1.30 -3.48 7.95
C HIS A 68 -0.81 -3.67 9.36
N ARG A 69 0.19 -2.88 9.73
CA ARG A 69 0.69 -2.80 11.09
C ARG A 69 0.22 -1.51 11.73
N THR A 70 -0.35 -1.59 12.93
CA THR A 70 -0.67 -0.40 13.72
C THR A 70 0.58 0.10 14.45
N GLY A 71 0.80 1.42 14.43
CA GLY A 71 1.96 2.06 15.03
C GLY A 71 2.05 1.89 16.56
N PRO A 72 3.13 2.39 17.19
CA PRO A 72 3.44 2.12 18.60
C PRO A 72 2.45 2.74 19.61
N PHE A 73 1.57 3.64 19.15
CA PHE A 73 0.63 4.39 20.00
C PHE A 73 -0.80 3.81 20.03
N ARG A 74 -1.09 2.74 19.25
CA ARG A 74 -2.34 1.99 19.39
C ARG A 74 -2.14 0.82 20.37
N PRO A 75 -3.16 0.42 21.15
CA PRO A 75 -3.03 -0.59 22.22
C PRO A 75 -2.54 -1.97 21.76
N VAL A 76 -2.47 -2.20 20.45
CA VAL A 76 -1.87 -3.39 19.85
C VAL A 76 -0.90 -2.92 18.76
N SER A 77 0.41 -3.16 18.92
CA SER A 77 1.43 -2.91 17.87
C SER A 77 1.54 -4.09 16.90
N GLY A 78 0.39 -4.61 16.48
CA GLY A 78 0.23 -5.89 15.79
C GLY A 78 0.01 -5.75 14.28
N CYS A 79 -0.04 -6.90 13.62
CA CYS A 79 -0.35 -7.07 12.21
C CYS A 79 -1.83 -7.41 12.15
N VAL A 80 -2.63 -6.49 11.65
CA VAL A 80 -4.09 -6.51 11.77
C VAL A 80 -4.72 -6.27 10.42
N PHE A 81 -5.98 -6.70 10.33
CA PHE A 81 -6.87 -6.26 9.28
C PHE A 81 -7.56 -4.96 9.71
N GLY A 82 -7.79 -4.08 8.75
CA GLY A 82 -8.41 -2.78 8.96
C GLY A 82 -9.20 -2.34 7.74
N LYS A 83 -9.69 -1.10 7.76
CA LYS A 83 -10.47 -0.52 6.67
C LYS A 83 -9.72 0.65 6.05
N LEU A 84 -9.62 0.65 4.73
CA LEU A 84 -9.04 1.72 3.95
C LEU A 84 -9.77 3.05 4.16
N SER A 85 -11.08 3.00 4.41
CA SER A 85 -11.92 4.16 4.70
C SER A 85 -11.63 4.83 6.05
N GLU A 86 -11.04 4.11 7.01
CA GLU A 86 -10.75 4.60 8.36
C GLU A 86 -9.33 5.18 8.51
N GLU A 87 -8.43 4.90 7.57
CA GLU A 87 -7.01 5.31 7.61
C GLU A 87 -6.72 6.62 6.86
N GLY A 88 -7.70 7.17 6.14
CA GLY A 88 -7.62 8.49 5.48
C GLY A 88 -7.15 8.47 4.02
N PRO A 89 -6.70 9.61 3.46
CA PRO A 89 -6.30 9.71 2.06
C PRO A 89 -5.19 8.72 1.68
N ASN A 90 -5.40 8.04 0.55
CA ASN A 90 -4.57 6.92 0.13
C ASN A 90 -4.39 6.83 -1.39
N PHE A 91 -3.27 6.21 -1.79
CA PHE A 91 -2.91 5.92 -3.18
C PHE A 91 -2.10 4.63 -3.25
N LYS A 92 -2.04 4.05 -4.45
CA LYS A 92 -1.26 2.84 -4.75
C LYS A 92 0.21 3.22 -4.84
N ASP A 93 1.07 2.46 -4.16
CA ASP A 93 2.50 2.75 -4.04
C ASP A 93 3.34 1.47 -4.15
N ASN A 94 3.24 0.79 -5.30
CA ASN A 94 4.07 -0.38 -5.59
C ASN A 94 5.47 0.04 -6.08
N PHE A 95 6.18 0.89 -5.32
CA PHE A 95 7.41 1.57 -5.76
C PHE A 95 8.61 0.67 -6.11
N LEU A 96 8.53 -0.64 -5.85
CA LEU A 96 9.57 -1.63 -6.22
C LEU A 96 9.15 -2.53 -7.39
N ASP A 97 7.94 -2.38 -7.93
CA ASP A 97 7.54 -3.10 -9.14
C ASP A 97 8.49 -2.70 -10.29
N GLY A 98 9.11 -3.70 -10.92
CA GLY A 98 10.08 -3.48 -12.00
C GLY A 98 11.50 -3.11 -11.54
N ALA A 99 11.75 -3.00 -10.24
CA ALA A 99 13.10 -2.89 -9.71
C ALA A 99 13.83 -4.25 -9.76
N GLU A 100 15.15 -4.21 -9.99
CA GLU A 100 15.96 -5.43 -10.07
C GLU A 100 15.88 -6.26 -8.79
N GLY A 101 15.57 -7.54 -8.92
CA GLY A 101 15.43 -8.45 -7.79
C GLY A 101 14.14 -8.27 -6.98
N PHE A 102 13.18 -7.46 -7.44
CA PHE A 102 11.85 -7.34 -6.83
C PHE A 102 10.78 -7.82 -7.80
N THR A 103 10.05 -8.85 -7.39
CA THR A 103 8.91 -9.40 -8.14
C THR A 103 7.78 -9.60 -7.15
N ALA A 104 6.60 -9.09 -7.50
CA ALA A 104 5.41 -9.31 -6.70
C ALA A 104 5.10 -10.82 -6.65
N GLY A 105 4.76 -11.33 -5.46
CA GLY A 105 4.26 -12.68 -5.33
C GLY A 105 2.92 -12.83 -6.05
N ASP A 106 2.62 -14.05 -6.48
CA ASP A 106 1.27 -14.39 -6.92
C ASP A 106 0.28 -14.38 -5.74
N HIS A 107 -1.00 -14.58 -6.05
CA HIS A 107 -2.07 -14.56 -5.06
C HIS A 107 -1.80 -15.49 -3.87
N GLY A 108 -1.46 -16.76 -4.15
CA GLY A 108 -1.19 -17.77 -3.12
C GLY A 108 0.03 -17.43 -2.27
N THR A 109 1.08 -16.90 -2.89
CA THR A 109 2.29 -16.47 -2.20
C THR A 109 2.03 -15.28 -1.27
N ILE A 110 1.31 -14.26 -1.75
CA ILE A 110 0.94 -13.10 -0.93
C ILE A 110 0.05 -13.54 0.24
N LEU A 111 -0.94 -14.38 -0.03
CA LEU A 111 -1.83 -14.91 1.00
C LEU A 111 -1.08 -15.73 2.06
N GLY A 112 -0.14 -16.58 1.64
CA GLY A 112 0.76 -17.32 2.53
C GLY A 112 1.55 -16.39 3.43
N ARG A 113 2.17 -15.35 2.86
CA ARG A 113 2.95 -14.37 3.61
C ARG A 113 2.09 -13.55 4.58
N ILE A 114 0.84 -13.21 4.24
CA ILE A 114 -0.10 -12.56 5.16
C ILE A 114 -0.35 -13.46 6.38
N ARG A 115 -0.64 -14.75 6.15
CA ARG A 115 -0.87 -15.74 7.21
C ARG A 115 0.36 -15.89 8.11
N ASP A 116 1.55 -15.97 7.51
CA ASP A 116 2.81 -16.08 8.25
C ASP A 116 3.10 -14.83 9.08
N MET A 117 2.88 -13.64 8.52
CA MET A 117 3.07 -12.38 9.23
C MET A 117 2.05 -12.17 10.34
N ARG A 118 0.82 -12.68 10.21
CA ARG A 118 -0.15 -12.71 11.32
C ARG A 118 0.33 -13.60 12.47
N LYS A 119 0.78 -14.82 12.16
CA LYS A 119 1.27 -15.78 13.17
C LYS A 119 2.54 -15.29 13.86
N ASN A 120 3.46 -14.68 13.10
CA ASN A 120 4.78 -14.28 13.57
C ASN A 120 4.95 -12.76 13.67
N CYS A 121 3.88 -12.05 14.03
CA CYS A 121 3.92 -10.60 14.08
C CYS A 121 4.78 -10.08 15.24
N LYS A 122 6.06 -9.78 14.96
CA LYS A 122 6.99 -9.19 15.94
C LYS A 122 6.54 -7.79 16.37
N ARG A 123 7.01 -7.29 17.53
CA ARG A 123 6.73 -5.93 18.01
C ARG A 123 7.18 -4.84 17.03
N TYR A 124 6.42 -3.75 16.94
CA TYR A 124 6.76 -2.63 16.08
C TYR A 124 8.13 -2.03 16.43
N ASN A 125 8.94 -1.76 15.42
CA ASN A 125 10.17 -0.98 15.54
C ASN A 125 10.31 -0.03 14.34
N VAL A 126 10.50 1.26 14.60
CA VAL A 126 10.55 2.30 13.56
C VAL A 126 11.59 2.02 12.48
N PHE A 127 12.75 1.48 12.85
CA PHE A 127 13.88 1.27 11.95
C PHE A 127 13.96 -0.15 11.40
N THR A 128 13.50 -1.14 12.15
CA THR A 128 13.75 -2.55 11.81
C THR A 128 12.49 -3.38 11.66
N ASN A 129 11.30 -2.90 12.02
CA ASN A 129 10.05 -3.68 11.92
C ASN A 129 8.83 -2.75 11.89
N ASN A 130 8.79 -1.89 10.88
CA ASN A 130 7.74 -0.88 10.70
C ASN A 130 6.68 -1.36 9.67
N CYS A 131 5.76 -0.46 9.30
CA CYS A 131 4.71 -0.74 8.32
C CYS A 131 5.26 -1.04 6.90
N GLU A 132 6.30 -0.33 6.47
CA GLU A 132 6.90 -0.52 5.14
C GLU A 132 7.62 -1.87 5.02
N HIS A 133 8.30 -2.30 6.09
CA HIS A 133 8.88 -3.63 6.17
C HIS A 133 7.83 -4.75 6.06
N LEU A 134 6.65 -4.55 6.65
CA LEU A 134 5.56 -5.53 6.56
C LEU A 134 5.11 -5.68 5.10
N VAL A 135 4.78 -4.57 4.44
CA VAL A 135 4.20 -4.61 3.09
C VAL A 135 5.21 -5.09 2.05
N THR A 136 6.51 -4.77 2.21
CA THR A 136 7.56 -5.24 1.30
C THR A 136 7.82 -6.73 1.45
N VAL A 137 7.78 -7.27 2.67
CA VAL A 137 7.84 -8.72 2.89
C VAL A 137 6.64 -9.41 2.26
N VAL A 138 5.43 -8.89 2.46
CA VAL A 138 4.22 -9.52 1.91
C VAL A 138 4.23 -9.51 0.38
N ARG A 139 4.45 -8.35 -0.24
CA ARG A 139 4.41 -8.24 -1.70
C ARG A 139 5.60 -8.91 -2.37
N TYR A 140 6.83 -8.67 -1.90
CA TYR A 140 8.05 -9.06 -2.61
C TYR A 140 8.86 -10.18 -1.94
N GLY A 141 8.51 -10.59 -0.71
CA GLY A 141 9.29 -11.55 0.07
C GLY A 141 10.58 -10.98 0.65
N LYS A 142 10.82 -9.68 0.49
CA LYS A 142 12.04 -8.99 0.92
C LYS A 142 11.70 -7.85 1.84
N LYS A 143 12.43 -7.78 2.95
CA LYS A 143 12.23 -6.77 3.98
C LYS A 143 13.01 -5.50 3.64
N LEU A 144 12.29 -4.41 3.38
CA LEU A 144 12.87 -3.11 3.04
C LEU A 144 12.05 -1.97 3.64
N SER A 145 12.71 -0.87 4.01
CA SER A 145 12.08 0.40 4.32
C SER A 145 12.95 1.54 3.80
N VAL A 146 12.38 2.36 2.92
CA VAL A 146 13.05 3.52 2.28
C VAL A 146 12.21 4.79 2.40
N GLN A 147 10.95 4.70 2.82
CA GLN A 147 10.02 5.82 2.95
C GLN A 147 9.98 6.68 1.67
N HIS A 148 9.82 6.03 0.52
CA HIS A 148 9.91 6.67 -0.80
C HIS A 148 8.99 7.91 -0.91
N GLY A 149 9.52 9.03 -1.43
CA GLY A 149 8.78 10.29 -1.61
C GLY A 149 8.48 11.07 -0.32
N THR A 150 9.17 10.76 0.80
CA THR A 150 8.99 11.47 2.08
C THR A 150 10.27 12.17 2.54
N ILE A 151 10.13 13.07 3.53
CA ILE A 151 11.27 13.73 4.17
C ILE A 151 12.19 12.68 4.84
N ALA A 152 11.62 11.68 5.52
CA ALA A 152 12.41 10.60 6.12
C ALA A 152 13.24 9.82 5.09
N GLY A 153 12.65 9.50 3.93
CA GLY A 153 13.36 8.82 2.85
C GLY A 153 14.48 9.65 2.24
N MET A 154 14.31 10.97 2.16
CA MET A 154 15.36 11.88 1.68
C MET A 154 16.59 11.86 2.60
N PHE A 155 16.39 11.96 3.92
CA PHE A 155 17.49 11.88 4.89
C PHE A 155 18.16 10.50 4.89
N TRP A 156 17.37 9.42 4.75
CA TRP A 156 17.90 8.06 4.67
C TRP A 156 18.82 7.86 3.45
N ASN A 157 18.36 8.28 2.27
CA ASN A 157 19.15 8.19 1.04
C ASN A 157 20.42 9.06 1.11
N LEU A 158 20.30 10.28 1.65
CA LEU A 158 21.46 11.15 1.86
C LEU A 158 22.49 10.52 2.79
N PHE A 159 22.05 9.90 3.90
CA PHE A 159 22.92 9.22 4.84
C PHE A 159 23.65 8.02 4.22
N HIS A 160 22.94 7.19 3.45
CA HIS A 160 23.55 6.04 2.76
C HIS A 160 24.52 6.44 1.65
N PHE A 161 24.17 7.49 0.90
CA PHE A 161 25.05 8.09 -0.11
C PHE A 161 26.36 8.59 0.51
N ILE A 162 26.28 9.35 1.61
CA ILE A 162 27.46 9.90 2.31
C ILE A 162 28.36 8.78 2.88
N ARG A 163 27.79 7.67 3.33
CA ARG A 163 28.54 6.57 3.96
C ARG A 163 29.16 5.58 2.97
N GLY A 164 28.92 5.72 1.66
CA GLY A 164 29.51 4.86 0.63
C GLY A 164 29.15 3.36 0.76
N THR A 165 28.07 3.03 1.48
CA THR A 165 27.68 1.64 1.80
C THR A 165 26.90 0.93 0.69
N ASP A 166 26.88 1.46 -0.52
CA ASP A 166 25.91 1.08 -1.54
C ASP A 166 26.31 -0.18 -2.33
N LYS A 167 25.74 -1.33 -1.93
CA LYS A 167 25.55 -2.49 -2.81
C LYS A 167 24.09 -2.70 -3.22
N GLN A 168 23.17 -1.86 -2.76
CA GLN A 168 21.78 -1.89 -3.19
C GLN A 168 21.28 -0.47 -3.43
N ILE A 169 21.86 0.21 -4.42
CA ILE A 169 21.16 1.34 -5.05
C ILE A 169 19.98 0.72 -5.79
N ILE A 170 18.88 0.51 -5.07
CA ILE A 170 17.59 0.40 -5.73
C ILE A 170 17.43 1.75 -6.42
N LYS A 171 17.62 1.78 -7.74
CA LYS A 171 17.33 2.96 -8.56
C LYS A 171 15.82 3.16 -8.57
N ILE A 172 15.26 3.57 -7.43
CA ILE A 172 13.87 3.98 -7.35
C ILE A 172 13.80 5.27 -8.16
N ARG A 173 13.03 5.26 -9.25
CA ARG A 173 12.84 6.49 -10.03
C ARG A 173 12.32 7.56 -9.07
N PRO A 174 12.95 8.75 -9.00
CA PRO A 174 12.41 9.82 -8.19
C PRO A 174 11.05 10.20 -8.76
N ASP A 175 9.99 10.01 -7.98
CA ASP A 175 8.66 10.52 -8.31
C ASP A 175 8.64 12.02 -8.03
N TYR A 176 9.21 12.80 -8.94
CA TYR A 176 9.18 14.26 -8.94
C TYR A 176 8.02 14.77 -9.79
N GLU A 177 6.81 14.21 -9.63
CA GLU A 177 5.58 14.80 -10.21
C GLU A 177 4.90 15.84 -9.28
N ASP A 178 5.67 16.68 -8.57
CA ASP A 178 5.13 17.78 -7.74
C ASP A 178 4.83 19.08 -8.55
N VAL A 179 5.11 19.10 -9.87
CA VAL A 179 4.83 20.27 -10.72
C VAL A 179 3.31 20.51 -10.87
N SER A 180 2.50 19.45 -10.77
CA SER A 180 1.04 19.51 -10.90
C SER A 180 0.35 20.09 -9.66
N CYS A 181 0.85 19.74 -8.46
CA CYS A 181 0.31 20.16 -7.16
C CYS A 181 0.43 21.68 -6.96
N GLN A 182 1.61 22.24 -7.26
CA GLN A 182 1.85 23.68 -7.19
C GLN A 182 0.90 24.48 -8.11
N ARG A 183 0.63 23.99 -9.32
CA ARG A 183 -0.34 24.63 -10.26
C ARG A 183 -1.78 24.54 -9.75
N LEU A 184 -2.19 23.39 -9.19
CA LEU A 184 -3.53 23.17 -8.65
C LEU A 184 -3.81 24.03 -7.41
N CYS A 185 -2.84 24.13 -6.49
CA CYS A 185 -2.93 25.01 -5.32
C CYS A 185 -3.01 26.49 -5.72
N ARG A 186 -2.22 26.93 -6.71
CA ARG A 186 -2.25 28.31 -7.21
C ARG A 186 -3.61 28.68 -7.82
N ARG A 187 -4.22 27.77 -8.58
CA ARG A 187 -5.59 27.94 -9.14
C ARG A 187 -6.67 28.00 -8.06
N ARG A 188 -6.56 27.21 -6.97
CA ARG A 188 -7.49 27.26 -5.83
C ARG A 188 -7.34 28.53 -4.99
N ALA A 189 -6.13 29.08 -4.84
CA ALA A 189 -5.91 30.35 -4.15
C ALA A 189 -6.51 31.53 -4.94
N ILE A 190 -6.35 31.55 -6.26
CA ILE A 190 -6.91 32.61 -7.13
C ILE A 190 -8.45 32.57 -7.12
N ARG A 191 -9.08 31.40 -7.12
CA ARG A 191 -10.55 31.27 -7.05
C ARG A 191 -11.18 31.64 -5.69
N LYS A 192 -10.38 31.84 -4.64
CA LYS A 192 -10.87 32.29 -3.32
C LYS A 192 -10.79 33.81 -3.14
N LEU A 193 -10.19 34.52 -4.09
CA LEU A 193 -9.97 35.97 -4.05
C LEU A 193 -10.88 36.74 -5.03
N ASN A 194 -11.69 36.02 -5.81
CA ASN A 194 -12.75 36.54 -6.67
C ASN A 194 -14.10 36.02 -6.16
#